data_AF-A0A522DJR7-F1
#
_entry.id   AF-A0A522DJR7-F1
#
_cell.length_a   1.000
_cell.length_b   1.000
_cell.length_c   1.000
_cell.angle_alpha   90.00
_cell.angle_beta   90.00
_cell.angle_gamma   90.00
#
_symmetry.space_group_name_H-M   'P 1'
#
loop_
_entity.id
_entity.type
_entity.pdbx_description
1 polymer ?
#
loop_
_entity_poly.entity_id
_entity_poly.type
_entity_poly.pdbx_seq_one_letter_code
_entity_poly.pdbx_strand_id
1 'polypeptide(L)'
;MPLGQPFKAALPVGDAVAAPLGRFRIFNVNCFPLGGSTEGQVVTVEWRPVVGFEGRYEVSSDGRVRTVSHELKQSGTGRDYLAVSLGHGRGQGKAMKKVSVHRLVALAFHGPPPTPKHEVNHKDTNKKNNAANNLEWMTKSQNAKHAYANGCRSKPRRRKSHCANGHPLTDETTYVSPRGKRSCRECNRIRDAGRIR
;
A
#
# COMPACT_ATOMS: atom_id res chain seq x y z
N MET A 1 25.48 -15.55 53.70
CA MET A 1 26.22 -16.77 53.32
C MET A 1 25.88 -17.08 51.87
N PRO A 2 26.88 -17.34 51.01
CA PRO A 2 27.16 -16.42 49.90
C PRO A 2 27.21 -17.08 48.50
N LEU A 3 27.48 -16.25 47.49
CA LEU A 3 28.01 -16.56 46.14
C LEU A 3 26.96 -17.14 45.16
N GLY A 4 26.69 -16.53 44.00
CA GLY A 4 27.67 -16.33 42.94
C GLY A 4 27.18 -15.37 41.85
N GLN A 5 28.17 -14.66 41.32
CA GLN A 5 28.13 -13.58 40.33
C GLN A 5 28.01 -14.09 38.87
N PRO A 6 27.90 -13.18 37.86
CA PRO A 6 27.40 -13.47 36.53
C PRO A 6 28.49 -13.86 35.52
N PHE A 7 28.15 -14.69 34.53
CA PHE A 7 29.02 -14.95 33.38
C PHE A 7 28.70 -13.99 32.23
N LYS A 8 29.57 -12.99 32.08
CA LYS A 8 29.85 -12.34 30.78
C LYS A 8 30.61 -13.34 29.91
N ALA A 9 30.14 -13.56 28.69
CA ALA A 9 30.95 -14.14 27.62
C ALA A 9 31.20 -13.05 26.58
N ALA A 10 32.48 -12.72 26.39
CA ALA A 10 32.99 -11.87 25.34
C ALA A 10 33.91 -12.71 24.44
N LEU A 11 34.04 -12.23 23.19
CA LEU A 11 35.03 -12.58 22.15
C LEU A 11 34.66 -13.75 21.20
N PRO A 12 35.12 -13.75 19.93
CA PRO A 12 36.22 -12.94 19.38
C PRO A 12 35.90 -12.09 18.13
N VAL A 13 36.78 -11.10 17.95
CA VAL A 13 37.00 -10.31 16.73
C VAL A 13 37.48 -11.27 15.65
N GLY A 14 36.78 -11.31 14.51
CA GLY A 14 37.12 -12.12 13.34
C GLY A 14 37.72 -11.24 12.25
N ASP A 15 38.91 -11.64 11.83
CA ASP A 15 39.81 -10.95 10.92
C ASP A 15 39.24 -10.65 9.54
N ALA A 16 39.61 -9.47 9.03
CA ALA A 16 39.43 -9.04 7.66
C ALA A 16 40.31 -9.86 6.72
N VAL A 17 39.71 -10.65 5.84
CA VAL A 17 40.39 -11.27 4.69
C VAL A 17 40.04 -10.50 3.42
N ALA A 18 41.02 -9.74 2.94
CA ALA A 18 41.00 -9.02 1.68
C ALA A 18 41.03 -10.00 0.49
N ALA A 19 40.07 -9.86 -0.43
CA ALA A 19 40.07 -10.54 -1.72
C ALA A 19 40.65 -9.62 -2.82
N PRO A 20 41.35 -10.18 -3.83
CA PRO A 20 42.21 -9.42 -4.72
C PRO A 20 41.43 -8.62 -5.77
N LEU A 21 41.84 -7.36 -5.97
CA LEU A 21 41.34 -6.46 -6.99
C LEU A 21 41.76 -6.95 -8.39
N GLY A 22 40.76 -7.27 -9.20
CA GLY A 22 40.89 -7.54 -10.62
C GLY A 22 41.32 -6.29 -11.40
N ARG A 23 42.26 -6.51 -12.31
CA ARG A 23 42.93 -5.56 -13.20
C ARG A 23 41.95 -4.87 -14.16
N PHE A 24 41.64 -3.59 -13.93
CA PHE A 24 40.93 -2.75 -14.90
C PHE A 24 41.92 -1.94 -15.76
N ARG A 25 41.74 -2.01 -17.08
CA ARG A 25 42.51 -1.26 -18.08
C ARG A 25 42.14 0.22 -18.00
N ILE A 26 43.16 1.06 -17.87
CA ILE A 26 43.07 2.52 -17.87
C ILE A 26 43.07 2.98 -19.33
N PHE A 27 42.02 3.67 -19.77
CA PHE A 27 42.07 4.54 -20.94
C PHE A 27 41.92 5.99 -20.45
N ASN A 28 43.06 6.69 -20.43
CA ASN A 28 43.18 8.15 -20.49
C ASN A 28 42.68 8.56 -21.90
N VAL A 29 41.97 9.64 -22.20
CA VAL A 29 41.93 11.03 -21.73
C VAL A 29 40.64 11.64 -22.35
N ASN A 30 39.94 12.53 -21.64
CA ASN A 30 39.87 13.93 -22.07
C ASN A 30 39.21 14.81 -21.03
N CYS A 31 39.95 15.86 -20.71
CA CYS A 31 39.60 16.96 -19.84
C CYS A 31 38.61 17.90 -20.56
N PHE A 32 37.51 18.26 -19.90
CA PHE A 32 36.77 19.49 -20.19
C PHE A 32 36.21 20.02 -18.86
N PRO A 33 36.65 21.19 -18.38
CA PRO A 33 36.11 21.76 -17.15
C PRO A 33 34.89 22.63 -17.45
N LEU A 34 34.15 22.92 -16.37
CA LEU A 34 33.15 23.97 -16.17
C LEU A 34 31.67 23.55 -16.29
N GLY A 35 31.01 23.54 -15.14
CA GLY A 35 29.61 23.98 -15.04
C GLY A 35 28.62 22.97 -14.47
N GLY A 36 28.33 23.10 -13.17
CA GLY A 36 27.07 22.62 -12.58
C GLY A 36 27.03 21.15 -12.19
N SER A 37 27.48 20.83 -10.97
CA SER A 37 27.15 19.57 -10.32
C SER A 37 25.66 19.57 -9.90
N THR A 38 24.75 19.35 -10.86
CA THR A 38 23.50 18.68 -10.51
C THR A 38 23.87 17.21 -10.32
N GLU A 39 24.17 16.83 -9.08
CA GLU A 39 24.25 15.44 -8.67
C GLU A 39 22.87 14.81 -8.88
N GLY A 40 22.60 14.42 -10.12
CA GLY A 40 21.48 13.57 -10.47
C GLY A 40 21.72 12.24 -9.79
N GLN A 41 21.08 12.06 -8.63
CA GLN A 41 21.11 10.82 -7.88
C GLN A 41 20.68 9.69 -8.84
N VAL A 42 21.62 8.84 -9.24
CA VAL A 42 21.35 7.72 -10.14
C VAL A 42 20.52 6.72 -9.34
N VAL A 43 19.19 6.80 -9.48
CA VAL A 43 18.27 5.90 -8.79
C VAL A 43 18.37 4.54 -9.47
N THR A 44 19.25 3.66 -8.98
CA THR A 44 19.37 2.30 -9.52
C THR A 44 18.13 1.50 -9.15
N VAL A 45 17.53 0.87 -10.15
CA VAL A 45 16.34 0.03 -9.96
C VAL A 45 16.76 -1.33 -9.40
N GLU A 46 16.43 -1.59 -8.15
CA GLU A 46 16.64 -2.89 -7.51
C GLU A 46 15.58 -3.90 -7.93
N TRP A 47 15.97 -5.16 -8.13
CA TRP A 47 15.06 -6.27 -8.40
C TRP A 47 15.16 -7.30 -7.28
N ARG A 48 14.01 -7.76 -6.78
CA ARG A 48 13.90 -8.74 -5.69
C ARG A 48 12.95 -9.88 -6.06
N PRO A 49 13.17 -11.10 -5.56
CA PRO A 49 12.26 -12.21 -5.80
C PRO A 49 10.89 -11.96 -5.17
N VAL A 50 9.84 -12.40 -5.85
CA VAL A 50 8.48 -12.33 -5.32
C VAL A 50 8.25 -13.42 -4.28
N VAL A 51 7.88 -13.03 -3.05
CA VAL A 51 7.59 -13.96 -1.95
C VAL A 51 6.44 -14.92 -2.32
N GLY A 52 6.68 -16.22 -2.17
CA GLY A 52 5.76 -17.31 -2.54
C GLY A 52 5.80 -17.72 -4.01
N PHE A 53 6.61 -17.04 -4.84
CA PHE A 53 6.86 -17.42 -6.23
C PHE A 53 8.35 -17.31 -6.58
N GLU A 54 9.21 -17.66 -5.62
CA GLU A 54 10.66 -17.56 -5.73
C GLU A 54 11.19 -18.36 -6.93
N GLY A 55 12.25 -17.83 -7.57
CA GLY A 55 12.88 -18.47 -8.73
C GLY A 55 12.12 -18.34 -10.05
N ARG A 56 11.00 -17.62 -10.09
CA ARG A 56 10.21 -17.44 -11.34
C ARG A 56 9.86 -16.01 -11.65
N TYR A 57 9.58 -15.21 -10.62
CA TYR A 57 9.16 -13.84 -10.75
C TYR A 57 9.98 -12.94 -9.85
N GLU A 58 10.27 -11.75 -10.37
CA GLU A 58 10.98 -10.69 -9.69
C GLU A 58 10.18 -9.40 -9.78
N VAL A 59 10.29 -8.58 -8.75
CA VAL A 59 9.66 -7.27 -8.66
C VAL A 59 10.72 -6.19 -8.48
N SER A 60 10.55 -5.11 -9.23
CA SER A 60 11.42 -3.93 -9.23
C SER A 60 10.99 -2.92 -8.17
N SER A 61 11.94 -2.10 -7.70
CA SER A 61 11.68 -0.96 -6.82
C SER A 61 10.75 0.10 -7.43
N ASP A 62 10.61 0.15 -8.76
CA ASP A 62 9.70 1.04 -9.51
C ASP A 62 8.30 0.40 -9.73
N GLY A 63 8.09 -0.82 -9.24
CA GLY A 63 6.82 -1.53 -9.38
C GLY A 63 6.63 -2.21 -10.73
N ARG A 64 7.71 -2.57 -11.41
CA ARG A 64 7.66 -3.49 -12.56
C ARG A 64 7.76 -4.93 -12.07
N VAL A 65 7.11 -5.85 -12.78
CA VAL A 65 7.14 -7.28 -12.46
C VAL A 65 7.62 -8.03 -13.68
N ARG A 66 8.66 -8.85 -13.52
CA ARG A 66 9.21 -9.65 -14.61
C ARG A 66 9.29 -11.12 -14.23
N THR A 67 9.34 -11.94 -15.26
CA THR A 67 9.83 -13.33 -15.18
C THR A 67 11.32 -13.35 -15.49
N VAL A 68 11.94 -14.52 -15.35
CA VAL A 68 13.33 -14.74 -15.78
C VAL A 68 13.56 -14.35 -17.25
N SER A 69 12.55 -14.45 -18.12
CA SER A 69 12.73 -14.21 -19.57
C SER A 69 12.13 -12.91 -20.11
N HIS A 70 11.12 -12.32 -19.45
CA HIS A 70 10.44 -11.12 -19.94
C HIS A 70 9.63 -10.39 -18.85
N GLU A 71 9.34 -9.11 -19.07
CA GLU A 71 8.45 -8.31 -18.23
C GLU A 71 6.98 -8.70 -18.43
N LEU A 72 6.21 -8.75 -17.33
CA LEU A 72 4.78 -9.09 -17.37
C LEU A 72 3.93 -7.85 -17.67
N LYS A 73 2.92 -8.04 -18.51
CA LYS A 73 1.90 -7.01 -18.72
C LYS A 73 1.07 -6.80 -17.46
N GLN A 74 1.10 -5.58 -16.95
CA GLN A 74 0.25 -5.15 -15.84
C GLN A 74 -1.14 -4.79 -16.35
N SER A 75 -2.17 -5.20 -15.61
CA SER A 75 -3.57 -4.91 -15.95
C SER A 75 -4.23 -4.14 -14.83
N GLY A 76 -5.04 -3.14 -15.19
CA GLY A 76 -5.88 -2.42 -14.24
C GLY A 76 -6.97 -3.32 -13.67
N THR A 77 -7.17 -3.24 -12.36
CA THR A 77 -8.35 -3.81 -11.70
C THR A 77 -9.50 -2.79 -11.73
N GLY A 78 -10.74 -3.23 -11.49
CA GLY A 78 -11.90 -2.33 -11.41
C GLY A 78 -11.86 -1.30 -10.25
N ARG A 79 -10.75 -1.21 -9.51
CA ARG A 79 -10.50 -0.22 -8.45
C ARG A 79 -9.27 0.66 -8.75
N ASP A 80 -8.80 0.68 -9.99
CA ASP A 80 -7.62 1.39 -10.51
C ASP A 80 -6.25 0.92 -9.98
N TYR A 81 -6.19 -0.23 -9.31
CA TYR A 81 -4.91 -0.82 -8.93
C TYR A 81 -4.35 -1.64 -10.07
N LEU A 82 -3.04 -1.56 -10.30
CA LEU A 82 -2.33 -2.47 -11.21
C LEU A 82 -2.18 -3.86 -10.57
N ALA A 83 -2.45 -4.89 -11.37
CA ALA A 83 -2.37 -6.28 -10.98
C ALA A 83 -1.74 -7.14 -12.08
N VAL A 84 -1.09 -8.22 -11.66
CA VAL A 84 -0.47 -9.24 -12.50
C VAL A 84 -1.02 -10.62 -12.15
N SER A 85 -1.02 -11.51 -13.13
CA SER A 85 -1.42 -12.91 -12.94
C SER A 85 -0.16 -13.76 -12.74
N LEU A 86 0.01 -14.34 -11.55
CA LEU A 86 1.14 -15.19 -11.20
C LEU A 86 0.69 -16.65 -11.04
N GLY A 87 1.53 -17.60 -11.44
CA GLY A 87 1.19 -19.03 -11.38
C GLY A 87 2.38 -19.92 -11.01
N HIS A 88 2.09 -21.02 -10.32
CA HIS A 88 3.07 -22.04 -9.95
C HIS A 88 3.44 -22.99 -11.11
N GLY A 89 3.05 -22.69 -12.35
CA GLY A 89 3.52 -23.41 -13.54
C GLY A 89 2.78 -23.02 -14.82
N ARG A 90 3.25 -23.59 -15.93
CA ARG A 90 2.59 -23.54 -17.24
C ARG A 90 1.89 -24.88 -17.50
N GLY A 91 0.70 -24.89 -18.10
CA GLY A 91 -0.07 -26.09 -18.44
C GLY A 91 -1.58 -25.98 -18.14
N GLN A 92 -2.40 -26.80 -18.81
CA GLN A 92 -3.85 -26.87 -18.58
C GLN A 92 -4.12 -27.31 -17.12
N GLY A 93 -5.06 -26.64 -16.44
CA GLY A 93 -5.46 -26.93 -15.06
C GLY A 93 -4.66 -26.21 -13.96
N LYS A 94 -3.57 -25.49 -14.28
CA LYS A 94 -2.86 -24.68 -13.27
C LYS A 94 -3.53 -23.32 -13.07
N ALA A 95 -4.01 -23.07 -11.86
CA ALA A 95 -4.67 -21.82 -11.50
C ALA A 95 -3.67 -20.65 -11.47
N MET A 96 -3.98 -19.60 -12.24
CA MET A 96 -3.31 -18.31 -12.15
C MET A 96 -3.98 -17.48 -11.04
N LYS A 97 -3.17 -16.91 -10.15
CA LYS A 97 -3.64 -16.00 -9.11
C LYS A 97 -3.41 -14.56 -9.55
N LYS A 98 -4.48 -13.77 -9.58
CA LYS A 98 -4.36 -12.31 -9.75
C LYS A 98 -3.86 -11.70 -8.44
N VAL A 99 -2.74 -10.99 -8.49
CA VAL A 99 -2.12 -10.33 -7.34
C VAL A 99 -1.87 -8.86 -7.69
N SER A 100 -2.10 -7.95 -6.74
CA SER A 100 -1.85 -6.52 -6.94
C SER A 100 -0.36 -6.19 -6.86
N VAL A 101 0.10 -5.31 -7.76
CA VAL A 101 1.52 -4.97 -7.92
C VAL A 101 2.05 -4.25 -6.68
N HIS A 102 1.34 -3.24 -6.16
CA HIS A 102 1.73 -2.54 -4.93
C HIS A 102 1.95 -3.51 -3.75
N ARG A 103 1.19 -4.61 -3.67
CA ARG A 103 1.35 -5.57 -2.59
C ARG A 103 2.58 -6.44 -2.76
N LEU A 104 2.90 -6.81 -4.01
CA LEU A 104 4.14 -7.53 -4.33
C LEU A 104 5.37 -6.68 -3.97
N VAL A 105 5.37 -5.41 -4.39
CA VAL A 105 6.44 -4.46 -4.07
C VAL A 105 6.56 -4.28 -2.56
N ALA A 106 5.45 -4.02 -1.86
CA ALA A 106 5.50 -3.83 -0.42
C ALA A 106 6.02 -5.07 0.33
N LEU A 107 5.62 -6.28 -0.09
CA LEU A 107 6.13 -7.51 0.52
C LEU A 107 7.63 -7.73 0.26
N ALA A 108 8.13 -7.39 -0.93
CA ALA A 108 9.53 -7.61 -1.29
C ALA A 108 10.50 -6.56 -0.71
N PHE A 109 10.05 -5.31 -0.57
CA PHE A 109 10.89 -4.20 -0.11
C PHE A 109 10.68 -3.85 1.36
N HIS A 110 9.43 -3.85 1.84
CA HIS A 110 9.08 -3.53 3.23
C HIS A 110 8.86 -4.79 4.10
N GLY A 111 8.93 -5.99 3.51
CA GLY A 111 8.73 -7.24 4.21
C GLY A 111 7.26 -7.53 4.54
N PRO A 112 7.01 -8.52 5.42
CA PRO A 112 5.65 -8.91 5.79
C PRO A 112 4.94 -7.77 6.55
N PRO A 113 3.61 -7.65 6.41
CA PRO A 113 2.86 -6.63 7.12
C PRO A 113 2.97 -6.84 8.65
N PRO A 114 3.16 -5.77 9.45
CA PRO A 114 3.31 -5.88 10.90
C PRO A 114 2.09 -6.53 11.60
N THR A 115 0.89 -6.32 11.06
CA THR A 115 -0.30 -7.06 11.49
C THR A 115 -1.18 -7.45 10.30
N PRO A 116 -2.01 -8.49 10.41
CA PRO A 116 -2.90 -8.93 9.33
C PRO A 116 -3.93 -7.89 8.87
N LYS A 117 -4.12 -6.81 9.65
CA LYS A 117 -5.05 -5.71 9.35
C LYS A 117 -4.41 -4.57 8.56
N HIS A 118 -3.09 -4.62 8.33
CA HIS A 118 -2.40 -3.62 7.54
C HIS A 118 -2.68 -3.82 6.05
N GLU A 119 -2.88 -2.70 5.37
CA GLU A 119 -3.02 -2.59 3.93
C GLU A 119 -1.91 -1.69 3.41
N VAL A 120 -1.57 -1.82 2.13
CA VAL A 120 -0.59 -0.94 1.50
C VAL A 120 -1.24 0.41 1.22
N ASN A 121 -0.62 1.49 1.69
CA ASN A 121 -0.99 2.86 1.39
C ASN A 121 -0.01 3.47 0.36
N HIS A 122 -0.55 4.29 -0.54
CA HIS A 122 0.23 5.12 -1.47
C HIS A 122 0.33 6.53 -0.88
N LYS A 123 1.55 6.98 -0.56
CA LYS A 123 1.79 8.29 0.08
C LYS A 123 1.32 9.45 -0.81
N ASP A 124 1.55 9.36 -2.11
CA ASP A 124 1.11 10.34 -3.11
C ASP A 124 -0.37 10.21 -3.52
N THR A 125 -1.11 9.25 -2.97
CA THR A 125 -2.49 8.87 -3.33
C THR A 125 -2.69 8.37 -4.77
N ASN A 126 -1.63 8.28 -5.57
CA ASN A 126 -1.68 7.79 -6.94
C ASN A 126 -1.48 6.27 -6.98
N LYS A 127 -2.58 5.54 -7.18
CA LYS A 127 -2.60 4.06 -7.23
C LYS A 127 -1.76 3.44 -8.34
N LYS A 128 -1.34 4.24 -9.34
CA LYS A 128 -0.49 3.78 -10.45
C LYS A 128 1.00 3.90 -10.12
N ASN A 129 1.37 4.76 -9.17
CA ASN A 129 2.75 4.93 -8.73
C ASN A 129 3.10 3.84 -7.70
N ASN A 130 3.61 2.70 -8.19
CA ASN A 130 3.94 1.54 -7.35
C ASN A 130 5.39 1.51 -6.90
N ALA A 131 6.09 2.65 -6.91
CA ALA A 131 7.47 2.73 -6.43
C ALA A 131 7.54 2.38 -4.93
N ALA A 132 8.53 1.59 -4.53
CA ALA A 132 8.66 1.06 -3.17
C ALA A 132 8.72 2.18 -2.11
N ASN A 133 9.35 3.31 -2.42
CA ASN A 133 9.44 4.49 -1.54
C ASN A 133 8.08 5.18 -1.32
N ASN A 134 7.17 5.10 -2.29
CA ASN A 134 5.81 5.65 -2.23
C ASN A 134 4.84 4.75 -1.47
N LEU A 135 5.22 3.50 -1.20
CA LEU A 135 4.38 2.53 -0.51
C LEU A 135 4.73 2.44 0.97
N GLU A 136 3.73 2.21 1.80
CA GLU A 136 3.90 1.95 3.23
C GLU A 136 2.79 1.03 3.78
N TRP A 137 3.07 0.33 4.87
CA TRP A 137 2.07 -0.45 5.59
C TRP A 137 1.26 0.44 6.52
N MET A 138 -0.06 0.45 6.35
CA MET A 138 -0.95 1.29 7.14
C MET A 138 -2.22 0.54 7.55
N THR A 139 -2.77 0.83 8.73
CA THR A 139 -4.06 0.26 9.12
C THR A 139 -5.20 0.87 8.32
N LYS A 140 -6.31 0.14 8.17
CA LYS A 140 -7.54 0.65 7.52
C LYS A 140 -8.02 2.00 8.05
N SER A 141 -7.93 2.21 9.38
CA SER A 141 -8.35 3.45 10.03
C SER A 141 -7.44 4.62 9.64
N GLN A 142 -6.13 4.41 9.66
CA GLN A 142 -5.16 5.42 9.24
C GLN A 142 -5.29 5.73 7.74
N ASN A 143 -5.44 4.70 6.88
CA ASN A 143 -5.63 4.90 5.44
C ASN A 143 -6.91 5.69 5.15
N ALA A 144 -8.01 5.41 5.87
CA ALA A 144 -9.23 6.21 5.75
C ALA A 144 -9.00 7.67 6.14
N LYS A 145 -8.26 7.94 7.23
CA LYS A 145 -7.90 9.31 7.64
C LYS A 145 -7.02 10.01 6.61
N HIS A 146 -6.02 9.32 6.05
CA HIS A 146 -5.16 9.82 4.98
C HIS A 146 -5.97 10.20 3.74
N ALA A 147 -6.88 9.32 3.29
CA ALA A 147 -7.77 9.59 2.18
C ALA A 147 -8.71 10.78 2.42
N TYR A 148 -9.17 11.00 3.67
CA TYR A 148 -9.94 12.19 4.02
C TYR A 148 -9.09 13.46 4.00
N ALA A 149 -7.86 13.40 4.51
CA ALA A 149 -6.94 14.54 4.54
C ALA A 149 -6.56 15.01 3.14
N ASN A 150 -6.33 14.06 2.22
CA ASN A 150 -5.95 14.35 0.83
C ASN A 150 -7.15 14.57 -0.12
N GLY A 151 -8.39 14.64 0.40
CA GLY A 151 -9.58 14.89 -0.41
C GLY A 151 -10.01 13.74 -1.32
N CYS A 152 -9.36 12.57 -1.25
CA CYS A 152 -9.71 11.37 -2.02
C CYS A 152 -10.99 10.68 -1.52
N ARG A 153 -11.60 11.17 -0.44
CA ARG A 153 -12.85 10.65 0.12
C ARG A 153 -13.81 11.76 0.51
N SER A 154 -15.06 11.65 0.08
CA SER A 154 -16.11 12.62 0.43
C SER A 154 -16.36 12.61 1.93
N LYS A 155 -16.37 13.80 2.55
CA LYS A 155 -16.65 13.97 3.98
C LYS A 155 -17.96 13.26 4.33
N PRO A 156 -18.05 12.58 5.48
CA PRO A 156 -19.29 11.94 5.89
C PRO A 156 -20.40 13.00 5.94
N ARG A 157 -21.57 12.66 5.40
CA ARG A 157 -22.72 13.55 5.45
C ARG A 157 -23.05 13.83 6.91
N ARG A 158 -23.05 15.11 7.29
CA ARG A 158 -23.48 15.53 8.63
C ARG A 158 -24.92 15.08 8.85
N ARG A 159 -25.24 14.69 10.08
CA ARG A 159 -26.62 14.39 10.47
C ARG A 159 -27.46 15.65 10.25
N LYS A 160 -28.56 15.52 9.53
CA LYS A 160 -29.48 16.64 9.27
C LYS A 160 -30.14 17.06 10.58
N SER A 161 -30.15 18.36 10.86
CA SER A 161 -30.86 18.97 11.99
C SER A 161 -32.35 19.15 11.71
N HIS A 162 -32.71 19.32 10.44
CA HIS A 162 -34.08 19.51 9.99
C HIS A 162 -34.43 18.53 8.86
N CYS A 163 -35.71 18.19 8.75
CA CYS A 163 -36.22 17.40 7.63
C CYS A 163 -36.34 18.26 6.36
N ALA A 164 -36.75 17.66 5.23
CA ALA A 164 -36.94 18.40 3.98
C ALA A 164 -38.00 19.51 4.07
N ASN A 165 -38.97 19.36 4.97
CA ASN A 165 -40.04 20.34 5.22
C ASN A 165 -39.68 21.33 6.35
N GLY A 166 -38.43 21.35 6.81
CA GLY A 166 -37.98 22.29 7.85
C GLY A 166 -38.32 21.90 9.29
N HIS A 167 -38.97 20.76 9.55
CA HIS A 167 -39.22 20.33 10.94
C HIS A 167 -37.92 19.91 11.64
N PRO A 168 -37.70 20.30 12.90
CA PRO A 168 -36.52 19.89 13.67
C PRO A 168 -36.53 18.37 13.87
N LEU A 169 -35.35 17.74 13.76
CA LEU A 169 -35.12 16.33 13.99
C LEU A 169 -34.38 16.13 15.33
N THR A 170 -35.10 16.32 16.44
CA THR A 170 -34.65 16.01 17.81
C THR A 170 -35.01 14.58 18.18
N ASP A 171 -34.64 14.12 19.37
CA ASP A 171 -34.94 12.75 19.80
C ASP A 171 -36.46 12.53 19.99
N GLU A 172 -37.22 13.58 20.35
CA GLU A 172 -38.67 13.51 20.48
C GLU A 172 -39.38 13.51 19.12
N THR A 173 -38.95 14.39 18.20
CA THR A 173 -39.63 14.60 16.91
C THR A 173 -39.15 13.65 15.80
N THR A 174 -38.10 12.87 16.08
CA THR A 174 -37.57 11.88 15.15
C THR A 174 -38.12 10.49 15.44
N TYR A 175 -38.58 9.81 14.40
CA TYR A 175 -38.80 8.37 14.41
C TYR A 175 -37.54 7.67 13.90
N VAL A 176 -37.04 6.69 14.66
CA VAL A 176 -35.89 5.86 14.27
C VAL A 176 -36.39 4.45 14.02
N SER A 177 -36.24 3.96 12.78
CA SER A 177 -36.63 2.58 12.46
C SER A 177 -35.66 1.56 13.07
N PRO A 178 -36.05 0.28 13.21
CA PRO A 178 -35.14 -0.78 13.65
C PRO A 178 -33.89 -0.94 12.79
N ARG A 179 -33.93 -0.47 11.53
CA ARG A 179 -32.79 -0.43 10.61
C ARG A 179 -31.92 0.83 10.76
N GLY A 180 -32.20 1.67 11.76
CA GLY A 180 -31.48 2.91 12.05
C GLY A 180 -31.82 4.11 11.15
N LYS A 181 -32.88 4.02 10.32
CA LYS A 181 -33.29 5.13 9.45
C LYS A 181 -34.09 6.15 10.26
N ARG A 182 -33.69 7.43 10.20
CA ARG A 182 -34.42 8.56 10.81
C ARG A 182 -35.48 9.11 9.85
N SER A 183 -36.69 9.34 10.35
CA SER A 183 -37.74 10.10 9.66
C SER A 183 -38.40 11.09 10.61
N CYS A 184 -38.96 12.17 10.06
CA CYS A 184 -39.68 13.16 10.85
C CYS A 184 -41.05 12.61 11.23
N ARG A 185 -41.39 12.59 12.53
CA ARG A 185 -42.71 12.13 13.01
C ARG A 185 -43.84 12.97 12.44
N GLU A 186 -43.65 14.29 12.35
CA GLU A 186 -44.66 15.21 11.80
C GLU A 186 -44.97 14.91 10.32
N CYS A 187 -43.93 14.75 9.50
CA CYS A 187 -44.10 14.39 8.09
C CYS A 187 -44.80 13.03 7.93
N ASN A 188 -44.49 12.06 8.81
CA ASN A 188 -45.17 10.76 8.77
C ASN A 188 -46.65 10.92 9.13
N ARG A 189 -46.98 11.67 10.19
CA ARG A 189 -48.37 11.93 10.61
C ARG A 189 -49.19 12.53 9.47
N ILE A 190 -48.67 13.57 8.81
CA ILE A 190 -49.34 14.23 7.68
C ILE A 190 -49.61 13.23 6.55
N ARG A 191 -48.60 12.42 6.19
CA ARG A 191 -48.74 11.42 5.12
C ARG A 191 -49.76 10.34 5.47
N ASP A 192 -49.75 9.88 6.72
CA ASP A 192 -50.63 8.81 7.17
C ASP A 192 -52.09 9.31 7.26
N ALA A 193 -52.32 10.55 7.69
CA ALA A 193 -53.64 11.20 7.66
C ALA A 193 -54.19 11.37 6.24
N GLY A 194 -53.32 11.62 5.24
CA GLY A 194 -53.71 11.70 3.83
C GLY A 194 -54.03 10.35 3.18
N ARG A 195 -53.71 9.22 3.83
CA ARG A 195 -53.91 7.86 3.30
C ARG A 195 -55.26 7.23 3.69
N ILE A 196 -55.97 7.83 4.64
CA ILE A 196 -57.25 7.33 5.20
C ILE A 196 -58.46 7.89 4.42
N ARG A 197 -58.24 8.52 3.26
CA ARG A 197 -59.29 9.04 2.37
C ARG A 197 -59.45 8.20 1.13
#